data_AF-A0A368FRP7-F1
#
_entry.id   AF-A0A368FRP7-F1
#
_cell.length_a   1.000
_cell.length_b   1.000
_cell.length_c   1.000
_cell.angle_alpha   90.00
_cell.angle_beta   90.00
_cell.angle_gamma   90.00
#
_symmetry.space_group_name_H-M   'P 1'
#
loop_
_entity.id
_entity.type
_entity.pdbx_description
1 polymer ?
#
loop_
_entity_poly.entity_id
_entity_poly.type
_entity_poly.pdbx_seq_one_letter_code
_entity_poly.pdbx_strand_id
1 'polypeptide(L)'
;MHYINTKEANQTQNMRIPFCKHSKRFDETDVPRSAFCEVQNGTGVYNILVMGNSYAFNQADVIYNAFKNHSRELNFFSFSGCEFLTSTNPVICAFQNYNYSFILHALKPDILFVVTR
;
A
#
# COMPACT_ATOMS: atom_id res chain seq x y z
N MET A 1 -21.10 11.89 2.66
CA MET A 1 -20.52 11.25 1.46
C MET A 1 -20.44 9.76 1.77
N HIS A 2 -21.39 8.96 1.31
CA HIS A 2 -21.34 7.50 1.52
C HIS A 2 -20.34 6.92 0.54
N TYR A 3 -19.24 6.38 1.04
CA TYR A 3 -18.28 5.64 0.22
C TYR A 3 -18.92 4.30 -0.13
N ILE A 4 -19.46 4.20 -1.35
CA ILE A 4 -20.27 3.08 -1.85
C ILE A 4 -19.52 1.73 -1.76
N ASN A 5 -18.18 1.77 -1.63
CA ASN A 5 -17.32 0.58 -1.56
C ASN A 5 -16.72 0.31 -0.18
N THR A 6 -16.96 1.15 0.83
CA THR A 6 -16.45 0.93 2.18
C THR A 6 -17.46 0.09 2.96
N LYS A 7 -17.10 -1.13 3.34
CA LYS A 7 -17.88 -1.87 4.35
C LYS A 7 -17.57 -1.25 5.71
N GLU A 8 -18.40 -0.29 6.11
CA GLU A 8 -18.26 0.43 7.37
C GLU A 8 -18.04 -0.57 8.54
N ALA A 9 -17.07 -0.26 9.40
CA ALA A 9 -16.70 -1.01 10.62
C ALA A 9 -16.07 -2.42 10.49
N ASN A 10 -15.81 -2.97 9.31
CA ASN A 10 -15.08 -4.25 9.18
C ASN A 10 -13.63 -4.08 8.72
N GLN A 11 -12.74 -3.69 9.63
CA GLN A 11 -11.32 -3.46 9.33
C GLN A 11 -10.65 -4.68 8.69
N THR A 12 -10.89 -5.89 9.20
CA THR A 12 -10.28 -7.12 8.68
C THR A 12 -10.68 -7.39 7.23
N GLN A 13 -11.95 -7.17 6.87
CA GLN A 13 -12.38 -7.31 5.48
C GLN A 13 -11.85 -6.19 4.59
N ASN A 14 -11.80 -4.96 5.08
CA ASN A 14 -11.32 -3.83 4.29
C ASN A 14 -9.81 -3.86 4.06
N MET A 15 -9.06 -4.51 4.94
CA MET A 15 -7.62 -4.77 4.76
C MET A 15 -7.35 -5.91 3.76
N ARG A 16 -8.38 -6.66 3.32
CA ARG A 16 -8.20 -7.69 2.29
C ARG A 16 -8.17 -7.05 0.92
N ILE A 17 -7.09 -7.31 0.20
CA ILE A 17 -6.81 -6.81 -1.14
C ILE A 17 -6.74 -8.01 -2.11
N PRO A 18 -7.89 -8.57 -2.52
CA PRO A 18 -7.94 -9.84 -3.25
C PRO A 18 -7.38 -9.76 -4.68
N PHE A 19 -7.22 -8.54 -5.22
CA PHE A 19 -6.72 -8.28 -6.57
C PHE A 19 -5.19 -8.16 -6.64
N CYS A 20 -4.48 -8.25 -5.51
CA CYS A 20 -3.03 -8.17 -5.48
C CYS A 20 -2.44 -9.39 -4.77
N LYS A 21 -1.21 -9.72 -5.16
CA LYS A 21 -0.44 -10.82 -4.58
C LYS A 21 0.62 -10.24 -3.66
N HIS A 22 0.62 -10.68 -2.40
CA HIS A 22 1.71 -10.36 -1.50
C HIS A 22 3.03 -10.93 -2.02
N SER A 23 4.03 -10.07 -2.08
CA SER A 23 5.31 -10.37 -2.72
C SER A 23 6.44 -10.41 -1.71
N LYS A 24 7.35 -11.36 -1.92
CA LYS A 24 8.57 -11.52 -1.12
C LYS A 24 9.76 -10.75 -1.70
N ARG A 25 9.54 -9.93 -2.75
CA ARG A 25 10.60 -9.15 -3.40
C ARG A 25 11.38 -8.29 -2.42
N PHE A 26 10.72 -7.84 -1.35
CA PHE A 26 11.30 -7.04 -0.29
C PHE A 26 11.23 -7.76 1.06
N ASP A 27 11.22 -9.10 1.12
CA ASP A 27 11.27 -9.90 2.37
C ASP A 27 12.67 -9.75 3.01
N GLU A 28 12.95 -8.57 3.57
CA GLU A 28 14.12 -8.25 4.39
C GLU A 28 13.77 -8.43 5.87
N THR A 29 14.77 -8.50 6.76
CA THR A 29 14.56 -8.62 8.22
C THR A 29 13.57 -7.63 8.79
N ASP A 30 13.39 -6.49 8.11
CA ASP A 30 12.61 -5.34 8.56
C ASP A 30 11.35 -5.08 7.72
N VAL A 31 10.93 -6.00 6.85
CA VAL A 31 9.72 -5.85 6.02
C VAL A 31 8.85 -7.10 6.12
N PRO A 32 7.67 -7.03 6.76
CA PRO A 32 6.72 -8.13 6.76
C PRO A 32 6.29 -8.51 5.35
N ARG A 33 6.10 -9.80 5.10
CA ARG A 33 5.54 -10.31 3.84
C ARG A 33 4.18 -9.71 3.46
N SER A 34 3.40 -9.30 4.46
CA SER A 34 2.12 -8.65 4.25
C SER A 34 2.24 -7.17 3.87
N ALA A 35 3.42 -6.56 3.99
CA ALA A 35 3.58 -5.13 3.77
C ALA A 35 3.55 -4.75 2.29
N PHE A 36 4.03 -5.63 1.41
CA PHE A 36 4.10 -5.35 -0.01
C PHE A 36 3.10 -6.19 -0.80
N CYS A 37 2.36 -5.57 -1.70
CA CYS A 37 1.40 -6.23 -2.57
C CYS A 37 1.52 -5.73 -4.01
N GLU A 38 1.68 -6.66 -4.94
CA GLU A 38 1.83 -6.39 -6.37
C GLU A 38 0.53 -6.77 -7.07
N VAL A 39 -0.07 -5.83 -7.80
CA VAL A 39 -1.20 -6.10 -8.69
C VAL A 39 -0.64 -6.72 -9.99
N GLN A 40 -1.44 -7.56 -10.64
CA GLN A 40 -1.08 -8.03 -11.98
C GLN A 40 -0.88 -6.84 -12.94
N ASN A 41 0.17 -6.90 -13.76
CA ASN A 41 0.48 -5.85 -14.72
C ASN A 41 -0.71 -5.50 -15.60
N GLY A 42 -0.97 -4.21 -15.74
CA GLY A 42 -2.03 -3.65 -16.57
C GLY A 42 -1.54 -3.22 -17.95
N THR A 43 -2.45 -2.63 -18.71
CA THR A 43 -2.20 -2.12 -20.08
C THR A 43 -1.93 -0.61 -20.10
N GLY A 44 -1.91 0.05 -18.94
CA GLY A 44 -1.65 1.47 -18.83
C GLY A 44 -0.18 1.83 -19.05
N VAL A 45 0.14 3.10 -18.79
CA VAL A 45 1.50 3.64 -19.04
C VAL A 45 2.24 4.01 -17.76
N TYR A 46 1.54 4.16 -16.64
CA TYR A 46 2.13 4.63 -15.39
C TYR A 46 2.55 3.47 -14.48
N ASN A 47 3.71 3.59 -13.86
CA ASN A 47 4.08 2.82 -12.69
C ASN A 47 3.59 3.58 -11.44
N ILE A 48 2.63 3.00 -10.73
CA ILE A 48 1.99 3.63 -9.58
C ILE A 48 2.39 2.89 -8.31
N LEU A 49 2.85 3.64 -7.31
CA LEU A 49 3.05 3.15 -5.95
C LEU A 49 2.08 3.84 -5.01
N VAL A 50 1.39 3.05 -4.20
CA VAL A 50 0.59 3.52 -3.07
C VAL A 50 1.30 3.11 -1.80
N MET A 51 1.68 4.07 -0.96
CA MET A 51 2.36 3.82 0.32
C MET A 51 1.59 4.43 1.49
N GLY A 52 1.65 3.82 2.67
CA GLY A 52 1.04 4.39 3.86
C GLY A 52 0.85 3.40 5.01
N ASN A 53 0.04 3.80 6.00
CA ASN A 53 -0.34 2.90 7.09
C ASN A 53 -1.51 1.99 6.65
N SER A 54 -2.28 1.45 7.59
CA SER A 54 -3.45 0.62 7.30
C SER A 54 -4.49 1.29 6.39
N TYR A 55 -4.54 2.63 6.32
CA TYR A 55 -5.45 3.34 5.42
C TYR A 55 -5.14 3.10 3.94
N ALA A 56 -3.86 2.90 3.58
CA ALA A 56 -3.46 2.57 2.20
C ALA A 56 -4.10 1.26 1.71
N PHE A 57 -4.07 0.21 2.54
CA PHE A 57 -4.71 -1.07 2.20
C PHE A 57 -6.23 -0.99 2.33
N ASN A 58 -6.74 -0.28 3.33
CA ASN A 58 -8.18 -0.09 3.52
C ASN A 58 -8.87 0.55 2.30
N GLN A 59 -8.16 1.45 1.62
CA GLN A 59 -8.66 2.17 0.44
C GLN A 59 -8.18 1.57 -0.88
N ALA A 60 -7.45 0.45 -0.84
CA ALA A 60 -6.80 -0.09 -2.01
C ALA A 60 -7.79 -0.50 -3.12
N ASP A 61 -8.98 -0.98 -2.79
CA ASP A 61 -9.99 -1.32 -3.80
C ASP A 61 -10.51 -0.09 -4.55
N VAL A 62 -10.65 1.04 -3.87
CA VAL A 62 -11.04 2.31 -4.48
C VAL A 62 -9.94 2.78 -5.44
N ILE A 63 -8.68 2.75 -4.99
CA ILE A 63 -7.54 3.14 -5.81
C ILE A 63 -7.36 2.19 -6.99
N TYR A 64 -7.44 0.87 -6.76
CA TYR A 64 -7.36 -0.13 -7.82
C TYR A 64 -8.41 0.10 -8.90
N ASN A 65 -9.68 0.26 -8.54
CA ASN A 65 -10.74 0.44 -9.52
C ASN A 65 -10.63 1.77 -10.28
N ALA A 66 -10.12 2.82 -9.65
CA ALA A 66 -9.88 4.10 -10.30
C ALA A 66 -8.68 4.08 -11.27
N PHE A 67 -7.62 3.33 -10.95
CA PHE A 67 -6.33 3.47 -11.66
C PHE A 67 -5.88 2.23 -12.45
N LYS A 68 -6.50 1.06 -12.31
CA LYS A 68 -6.04 -0.20 -12.96
C LYS A 68 -5.85 -0.12 -14.48
N ASN A 69 -6.68 0.66 -15.17
CA ASN A 69 -6.58 0.83 -16.63
C ASN A 69 -5.54 1.88 -17.05
N HIS A 70 -5.03 2.65 -16.09
CA HIS A 70 -4.00 3.69 -16.30
C HIS A 70 -2.61 3.20 -15.86
N SER A 71 -2.56 2.16 -15.02
CA SER A 71 -1.32 1.56 -14.54
C SER A 71 -0.78 0.50 -15.48
N ARG A 72 0.52 0.57 -15.78
CA ARG A 72 1.34 -0.57 -16.21
C ARG A 72 1.67 -1.46 -15.01
N GLU A 73 2.14 -0.84 -13.95
CA GLU A 73 2.40 -1.47 -12.65
C GLU A 73 1.61 -0.71 -11.58
N LEU A 74 0.95 -1.44 -10.68
CA LEU A 74 0.28 -0.87 -9.51
C LEU A 74 0.70 -1.67 -8.28
N ASN A 75 1.38 -1.00 -7.37
CA ASN A 75 1.94 -1.63 -6.18
C ASN A 75 1.43 -0.92 -4.93
N PHE A 76 1.19 -1.70 -3.88
CA PHE A 76 0.80 -1.20 -2.57
C PHE A 76 1.86 -1.58 -1.54
N PHE A 77 2.27 -0.62 -0.72
CA PHE A 77 3.24 -0.81 0.35
C PHE A 77 2.70 -0.23 1.66
N SER A 78 2.44 -1.07 2.66
CA SER A 78 1.83 -0.63 3.91
C SER A 78 2.41 -1.30 5.13
N PHE A 79 2.62 -0.50 6.17
CA PHE A 79 2.84 -1.01 7.51
C PHE A 79 1.65 -0.64 8.40
N SER A 80 0.87 -1.64 8.80
CA SER A 80 -0.29 -1.42 9.65
C SER A 80 0.14 -0.81 10.99
N GLY A 81 -0.50 0.31 11.38
CA GLY A 81 -0.19 1.02 12.63
C GLY A 81 1.10 1.83 12.61
N CYS A 82 1.78 1.94 11.46
CA CYS A 82 2.99 2.72 11.30
C CYS A 82 2.72 4.01 10.52
N GLU A 83 2.90 5.15 11.16
CA GLU A 83 2.78 6.44 10.48
C GLU A 83 3.97 6.71 9.55
N PHE A 84 3.66 7.17 8.33
CA PHE A 84 4.66 7.40 7.27
C PHE A 84 5.23 8.82 7.27
N LEU A 85 4.39 9.81 7.55
CA LEU A 85 4.74 11.23 7.46
C LEU A 85 4.90 11.89 8.83
N THR A 86 4.73 11.13 9.92
CA THR A 86 4.79 11.65 11.29
C THR A 86 5.35 10.61 12.24
N SER A 87 5.57 11.00 13.50
CA SER A 87 5.98 10.09 14.57
C SER A 87 4.99 8.96 14.72
N THR A 88 5.49 7.73 14.74
CA THR A 88 4.68 6.55 15.01
C THR A 88 4.80 6.11 16.46
N ASN A 89 3.85 5.30 16.94
CA ASN A 89 3.95 4.70 18.26
C ASN A 89 4.95 3.53 18.24
N PRO A 90 6.05 3.57 19.02
CA PRO A 90 7.09 2.53 19.02
C PRO A 90 6.59 1.17 19.52
N VAL A 91 5.52 1.15 20.32
CA VAL A 91 4.94 -0.09 20.86
C VAL A 91 4.11 -0.81 19.79
N ILE A 92 3.48 -0.06 18.89
CA ILE A 92 2.58 -0.60 17.85
C ILE A 92 3.34 -0.87 16.56
N CYS A 93 4.32 -0.03 16.23
CA CYS A 93 5.07 -0.10 15.00
C CYS A 93 6.52 -0.54 15.25
N ALA A 94 6.80 -1.82 15.02
CA ALA A 94 8.17 -2.35 15.07
C ALA A 94 9.09 -1.76 13.97
N PHE A 95 8.51 -1.17 12.91
CA PHE A 95 9.21 -0.70 11.72
C PHE A 95 9.32 0.83 11.64
N GLN A 96 9.28 1.50 12.79
CA GLN A 96 9.27 2.97 12.89
C GLN A 96 10.44 3.70 12.25
N ASN A 97 11.58 3.03 12.08
CA ASN A 97 12.80 3.58 11.48
C ASN A 97 13.07 3.01 10.08
N TYR A 98 12.05 2.44 9.44
CA TYR A 98 12.24 1.84 8.13
C TYR A 98 12.60 2.88 7.07
N ASN A 99 13.61 2.59 6.25
CA ASN A 99 14.02 3.47 5.16
C ASN A 99 13.13 3.26 3.93
N TYR A 100 12.03 4.01 3.85
CA TYR A 100 11.10 3.96 2.73
C TYR A 100 11.71 4.31 1.36
N SER A 101 12.85 5.01 1.34
CA SER A 101 13.53 5.38 0.10
C SER A 101 13.96 4.15 -0.71
N PHE A 102 14.24 3.03 -0.05
CA PHE A 102 14.62 1.79 -0.72
C PHE A 102 13.52 1.30 -1.69
N ILE A 103 12.26 1.29 -1.25
CA ILE A 103 11.12 0.90 -2.09
C ILE A 103 10.96 1.87 -3.27
N LEU A 104 11.12 3.17 -3.03
CA LEU A 104 11.05 4.18 -4.08
C LEU A 104 12.15 3.98 -5.14
N HIS A 105 13.38 3.72 -4.71
CA HIS A 105 14.50 3.48 -5.63
C HIS A 105 14.38 2.15 -6.39
N ALA A 106 13.80 1.13 -5.76
CA ALA A 106 13.61 -0.18 -6.37
C ALA A 106 12.46 -0.20 -7.39
N LEU A 107 11.37 0.51 -7.11
CA LEU A 107 10.18 0.52 -7.96
C LEU A 107 10.15 1.67 -8.97
N LYS A 108 10.82 2.80 -8.67
CA LYS A 108 10.86 4.01 -9.49
C LYS A 108 9.48 4.38 -10.05
N PRO A 109 8.48 4.63 -9.19
CA PRO A 109 7.13 4.94 -9.64
C PRO A 109 7.09 6.30 -10.36
N ASP A 110 6.25 6.41 -11.38
CA ASP A 110 5.91 7.68 -12.02
C ASP A 110 4.97 8.51 -11.14
N ILE A 111 4.09 7.82 -10.40
CA ILE A 111 3.09 8.41 -9.52
C ILE A 111 3.17 7.75 -8.14
N LEU A 112 3.28 8.59 -7.11
CA LEU A 112 3.29 8.16 -5.72
C LEU A 112 2.06 8.69 -4.98
N PHE A 113 1.23 7.79 -4.46
CA PHE A 113 0.19 8.11 -3.49
C PHE A 113 0.71 7.82 -2.09
N VAL A 114 0.67 8.82 -1.21
CA VAL A 114 0.89 8.63 0.23
C VAL A 114 -0.45 8.73 0.94
N VAL A 115 -0.92 7.63 1.51
CA VAL A 115 -2.22 7.55 2.19
C VAL A 115 -2.00 7.45 3.69
N THR A 116 -2.37 8.51 4.39
CA THR A 116 -2.26 8.65 5.86
C THR A 116 -3.53 9.28 6.42
N ARG A 117 -3.65 9.34 7.75
CA ARG A 117 -4.80 9.91 8.47
C ARG A 117 -4.58 11.38 8.81
#